data_AF-A0A9D6AF01-F1
#
_entry.id   AF-A0A9D6AF01-F1
#
_cell.length_a   1.000
_cell.length_b   1.000
_cell.length_c   1.000
_cell.angle_alpha   90.00
_cell.angle_beta   90.00
_cell.angle_gamma   90.00
#
_symmetry.space_group_name_H-M   'P 1'
#
loop_
_entity.id
_entity.type
_entity.pdbx_description
1 polymer ?
#
loop_
_entity_poly.entity_id
_entity_poly.type
_entity_poly.pdbx_seq_one_letter_code
_entity_poly.pdbx_strand_id
1 'polypeptide(L)'
;MTDFDDREKAFETKFARDAEMQFKITARRNRLVGEWAAEKMNLTAEETDAYAKAVVQADFEEAGDEDVVRKLLGDLTSAGVDIDDAGIRTALADKMVEARRQYIESAS
;
A
#
# COMPACT_ATOMS: atom_id res chain seq x y z
N MET A 1 -34.59 22.24 -12.75
CA MET A 1 -33.55 21.27 -13.12
C MET A 1 -32.24 21.95 -12.80
N THR A 2 -31.92 21.95 -11.52
CA THR A 2 -31.56 23.16 -10.78
C THR A 2 -30.73 22.76 -9.57
N ASP A 3 -29.45 23.11 -9.56
CA ASP A 3 -28.47 23.10 -8.44
C ASP A 3 -28.27 21.79 -7.66
N PHE A 4 -29.32 21.10 -7.22
CA PHE A 4 -29.23 19.87 -6.46
C PHE A 4 -28.66 18.71 -7.29
N ASP A 5 -29.12 18.52 -8.54
CA ASP A 5 -28.61 17.48 -9.45
C ASP A 5 -27.12 17.72 -9.81
N ASP A 6 -26.71 18.99 -9.93
CA ASP A 6 -25.33 19.36 -10.24
C ASP A 6 -24.41 19.16 -9.03
N ARG A 7 -24.91 19.45 -7.81
CA ARG A 7 -24.19 19.17 -6.56
C ARG A 7 -24.03 17.66 -6.35
N GLU A 8 -25.08 16.87 -6.56
CA GLU A 8 -25.04 15.41 -6.44
C GLU A 8 -23.96 14.81 -7.36
N LYS A 9 -23.97 15.16 -8.65
CA LYS A 9 -22.95 14.71 -9.61
C LYS A 9 -21.54 15.16 -9.24
N ALA A 10 -21.39 16.38 -8.74
CA ALA A 10 -20.09 16.89 -8.27
C ALA A 10 -19.57 16.10 -7.06
N PHE A 11 -20.46 15.74 -6.12
CA PHE A 11 -20.12 14.90 -4.98
C PHE A 11 -19.74 13.49 -5.42
N GLU A 12 -20.55 12.81 -6.23
CA GLU A 12 -20.24 11.46 -6.75
C GLU A 12 -18.89 11.44 -7.50
N THR A 13 -18.65 12.43 -8.35
CA THR A 13 -17.38 12.56 -9.09
C THR A 13 -16.20 12.74 -8.14
N LYS A 14 -16.36 13.57 -7.09
CA LYS A 14 -15.32 13.76 -6.08
C LYS A 14 -15.05 12.46 -5.32
N PHE A 15 -16.10 11.79 -4.84
CA PHE A 15 -15.96 10.54 -4.09
C PHE A 15 -15.28 9.45 -4.92
N ALA A 16 -15.64 9.31 -6.20
CA ALA A 16 -15.00 8.35 -7.09
C ALA A 16 -13.51 8.65 -7.29
N ARG A 17 -13.15 9.93 -7.47
CA ARG A 17 -11.75 10.35 -7.64
C ARG A 17 -10.93 10.16 -6.36
N ASP A 18 -11.51 10.49 -5.21
CA ASP A 18 -10.86 10.31 -3.91
C ASP A 18 -10.63 8.82 -3.63
N ALA A 19 -11.60 7.95 -3.92
CA ALA A 19 -11.47 6.51 -3.80
C ALA A 19 -10.39 5.94 -4.75
N GLU A 20 -10.38 6.35 -6.02
CA GLU A 20 -9.37 5.94 -7.00
C GLU A 20 -7.96 6.40 -6.56
N MET A 21 -7.84 7.61 -6.04
CA MET A 21 -6.59 8.14 -5.51
C MET A 21 -6.11 7.32 -4.32
N GLN A 22 -6.97 7.05 -3.33
CA GLN A 22 -6.59 6.23 -2.18
C GLN A 22 -6.17 4.82 -2.63
N PHE A 23 -6.91 4.20 -3.56
CA PHE A 23 -6.57 2.88 -4.09
C PHE A 23 -5.16 2.86 -4.71
N LYS A 24 -4.83 3.85 -5.56
CA LYS A 24 -3.51 3.96 -6.19
C LYS A 24 -2.39 4.17 -5.15
N ILE A 25 -2.64 5.01 -4.14
CA ILE A 25 -1.68 5.28 -3.07
C ILE A 25 -1.46 4.03 -2.22
N THR A 26 -2.51 3.31 -1.84
CA THR A 26 -2.43 2.07 -1.06
C THR A 26 -1.65 0.99 -1.82
N ALA A 27 -1.97 0.77 -3.11
CA ALA A 27 -1.22 -0.16 -3.93
C ALA A 27 0.28 0.22 -4.03
N ARG A 28 0.59 1.52 -4.11
CA ARG A 28 1.98 1.99 -4.11
C ARG A 28 2.67 1.78 -2.76
N ARG A 29 2.00 2.07 -1.64
CA ARG A 29 2.50 1.79 -0.28
C ARG A 29 2.83 0.30 -0.13
N ASN A 30 1.93 -0.58 -0.56
CA ASN A 30 2.10 -2.03 -0.43
C ASN A 30 3.28 -2.54 -1.26
N ARG A 31 3.51 -1.94 -2.42
CA ARG A 31 4.72 -2.23 -3.20
C ARG A 31 5.99 -1.79 -2.45
N LEU A 32 6.02 -0.56 -1.93
CA LEU A 32 7.19 -0.02 -1.22
C LEU A 32 7.51 -0.79 0.07
N VAL A 33 6.49 -1.25 0.82
CA VAL A 33 6.73 -2.06 2.02
C VAL A 33 7.19 -3.47 1.64
N GLY A 34 6.72 -4.02 0.51
CA GLY A 34 7.25 -5.27 -0.03
C GLY A 34 8.72 -5.17 -0.42
N GLU A 35 9.11 -4.08 -1.08
CA GLU A 35 10.53 -3.78 -1.40
C GLU A 35 11.37 -3.68 -0.12
N TRP A 36 10.90 -2.95 0.91
CA TRP A 36 11.55 -2.87 2.22
C TRP A 36 11.74 -4.22 2.91
N ALA A 37 10.71 -5.08 2.88
CA ALA A 37 10.80 -6.39 3.50
C ALA A 37 11.74 -7.31 2.72
N ALA A 38 11.72 -7.25 1.38
CA ALA A 38 12.63 -7.99 0.52
C ALA A 38 14.10 -7.63 0.77
N GLU A 39 14.41 -6.34 0.95
CA GLU A 39 15.75 -5.89 1.34
C GLU A 39 16.20 -6.49 2.67
N LYS A 40 15.32 -6.54 3.68
CA LYS A 40 15.62 -7.16 4.98
C LYS A 40 15.87 -8.65 4.88
N MET A 41 15.17 -9.32 3.97
CA MET A 41 15.36 -10.75 3.69
C MET A 41 16.56 -11.03 2.77
N ASN A 42 17.29 -10.00 2.33
CA ASN A 42 18.41 -10.10 1.38
C ASN A 42 18.02 -10.78 0.05
N LEU A 43 16.81 -10.53 -0.43
CA LEU A 43 16.34 -11.03 -1.72
C LEU A 43 17.11 -10.36 -2.88
N THR A 44 17.27 -11.08 -3.97
CA THR A 44 17.78 -10.51 -5.23
C THR A 44 16.79 -9.49 -5.81
N ALA A 45 17.22 -8.71 -6.81
CA ALA A 45 16.34 -7.73 -7.46
C ALA A 45 15.12 -8.37 -8.13
N GLU A 46 15.28 -9.56 -8.71
CA GLU A 46 14.18 -10.31 -9.34
C GLU A 46 13.18 -10.83 -8.30
N GLU A 47 13.69 -11.42 -7.22
CA GLU A 47 12.87 -11.86 -6.09
C GLU A 47 12.18 -10.70 -5.40
N THR A 48 12.83 -9.53 -5.31
CA THR A 48 12.25 -8.31 -4.73
C THR A 48 11.05 -7.82 -5.53
N ASP A 49 11.14 -7.75 -6.87
CA ASP A 49 10.01 -7.32 -7.71
C ASP A 49 8.84 -8.31 -7.61
N ALA A 50 9.14 -9.62 -7.61
CA ALA A 50 8.12 -10.65 -7.43
C ALA A 50 7.45 -10.56 -6.06
N TYR A 51 8.25 -10.38 -4.99
CA TYR A 51 7.76 -10.27 -3.62
C TYR A 51 6.91 -9.01 -3.42
N ALA A 52 7.36 -7.86 -3.93
CA ALA A 52 6.60 -6.62 -3.85
C ALA A 52 5.23 -6.72 -4.54
N LYS A 53 5.15 -7.43 -5.68
CA LYS A 53 3.86 -7.72 -6.34
C LYS A 53 2.98 -8.64 -5.49
N ALA A 54 3.55 -9.67 -4.87
CA ALA A 54 2.81 -10.57 -3.99
C ALA A 54 2.25 -9.85 -2.76
N VAL A 55 2.99 -8.88 -2.19
CA VAL A 55 2.49 -8.05 -1.07
C VAL A 55 1.33 -7.16 -1.51
N VAL A 56 1.39 -6.57 -2.71
CA VAL A 56 0.25 -5.82 -3.27
C VAL A 56 -0.98 -6.73 -3.45
N GLN A 57 -0.80 -7.97 -3.89
CA GLN A 57 -1.90 -8.92 -4.06
C GLN A 57 -2.54 -9.35 -2.75
N ALA A 58 -1.77 -9.47 -1.67
CA ALA A 58 -2.27 -9.87 -0.35
C ALA A 58 -3.27 -8.85 0.24
N ASP A 59 -3.17 -7.57 -0.13
CA ASP A 59 -4.07 -6.50 0.32
C ASP A 59 -5.52 -6.63 -0.18
N PHE A 60 -5.78 -7.52 -1.14
CA PHE A 60 -7.10 -7.71 -1.73
C PHE A 60 -7.95 -8.79 -1.03
N GLU A 61 -7.39 -9.50 -0.04
CA GLU A 61 -8.09 -10.61 0.64
C GLU A 61 -9.12 -10.10 1.67
N GLU A 62 -8.74 -9.18 2.55
CA GLU A 62 -9.62 -8.53 3.52
C GLU A 62 -9.54 -7.00 3.49
N ALA A 63 -10.57 -6.34 4.02
CA ALA A 63 -10.56 -4.90 4.16
C ALA A 63 -9.60 -4.46 5.28
N GLY A 64 -8.59 -3.66 4.91
CA GLY A 64 -7.59 -3.16 5.84
C GLY A 64 -6.21 -3.74 5.55
N ASP A 65 -5.29 -3.58 6.50
CA ASP A 65 -3.88 -3.90 6.28
C ASP A 65 -3.45 -5.24 6.95
N GLU A 66 -4.38 -5.96 7.59
CA GLU A 66 -4.05 -7.10 8.46
C GLU A 66 -3.45 -8.29 7.70
N ASP A 67 -3.90 -8.57 6.47
CA ASP A 67 -3.32 -9.63 5.64
C ASP A 67 -1.88 -9.31 5.22
N VAL A 68 -1.64 -8.04 4.87
CA VAL A 68 -0.30 -7.54 4.55
C VAL A 68 0.60 -7.67 5.78
N VAL A 69 0.13 -7.24 6.97
CA VAL A 69 0.89 -7.35 8.21
C VAL A 69 1.22 -8.80 8.54
N ARG A 70 0.23 -9.71 8.49
CA ARG A 70 0.40 -11.14 8.78
C ARG A 70 1.39 -11.79 7.81
N LYS A 71 1.29 -11.47 6.52
CA LYS A 71 2.21 -11.93 5.48
C LYS A 71 3.64 -11.47 5.76
N LEU A 72 3.83 -10.17 5.95
CA LEU A 72 5.16 -9.59 6.20
C LEU A 72 5.79 -10.18 7.47
N LEU A 73 5.01 -10.31 8.54
CA LEU A 73 5.48 -10.89 9.80
C LEU A 73 5.94 -12.34 9.61
N GLY A 74 5.12 -13.16 8.93
CA GLY A 74 5.45 -14.55 8.66
C GLY A 74 6.70 -14.71 7.79
N ASP A 75 6.79 -13.94 6.70
CA ASP A 75 7.90 -14.02 5.75
C ASP A 75 9.21 -13.53 6.39
N LEU A 76 9.19 -12.37 7.07
CA LEU A 76 10.37 -11.80 7.73
C LEU A 76 10.88 -12.70 8.87
N THR A 77 9.96 -13.23 9.69
CA THR A 77 10.33 -14.16 10.78
C THR A 77 10.92 -15.45 10.21
N SER A 78 10.34 -15.98 9.12
CA SER A 78 10.85 -17.19 8.45
C SER A 78 12.24 -16.97 7.84
N ALA A 79 12.54 -15.75 7.41
CA ALA A 79 13.87 -15.33 6.95
C ALA A 79 14.86 -15.01 8.10
N GLY A 80 14.45 -15.15 9.36
CA GLY A 80 15.28 -14.88 10.53
C GLY A 80 15.47 -13.40 10.86
N VAL A 81 14.62 -12.52 10.30
CA VAL A 81 14.60 -11.10 10.63
C VAL A 81 13.84 -10.90 11.94
N ASP A 82 14.49 -10.29 12.94
CA ASP A 82 13.85 -9.91 14.19
C ASP A 82 12.96 -8.67 13.97
N ILE A 83 11.64 -8.88 13.97
CA ILE A 83 10.64 -7.85 13.75
C ILE A 83 9.34 -8.24 14.47
N ASP A 84 8.60 -7.25 14.94
CA ASP A 84 7.28 -7.42 15.51
C ASP A 84 6.20 -6.70 14.68
N ASP A 85 4.94 -6.91 15.06
CA ASP A 85 3.78 -6.28 14.42
C ASP A 85 3.90 -4.73 14.42
N ALA A 86 4.39 -4.15 15.51
CA ALA A 86 4.57 -2.70 15.65
C ALA A 86 5.61 -2.15 14.66
N GLY A 87 6.71 -2.88 14.44
CA GLY A 87 7.72 -2.54 13.44
C GLY A 87 7.17 -2.56 12.02
N ILE A 88 6.32 -3.54 11.70
CA ILE A 88 5.66 -3.63 10.38
C ILE A 88 4.65 -2.49 10.19
N ARG A 89 3.83 -2.18 11.21
CA ARG A 89 2.88 -1.05 11.16
C ARG A 89 3.60 0.29 11.01
N THR A 90 4.77 0.43 11.64
CA THR A 90 5.62 1.61 11.48
C THR A 90 6.12 1.72 10.03
N ALA A 91 6.61 0.63 9.45
CA ALA A 91 7.03 0.60 8.05
C ALA A 91 5.87 0.94 7.09
N LEU A 92 4.66 0.41 7.34
CA LEU A 92 3.46 0.77 6.56
C LEU A 92 3.14 2.26 6.64
N ALA A 93 3.22 2.86 7.83
CA ALA A 93 2.97 4.29 8.02
C ALA A 93 4.02 5.15 7.31
N ASP A 94 5.30 4.79 7.40
CA ASP A 94 6.39 5.50 6.72
C ASP A 94 6.24 5.41 5.20
N LYS A 95 5.98 4.21 4.68
CA LYS A 95 5.76 3.98 3.24
C LYS A 95 4.47 4.61 2.74
N MET A 96 3.50 4.86 3.61
CA MET A 96 2.30 5.61 3.24
C MET A 96 2.63 7.09 2.97
N VAL A 97 3.49 7.71 3.77
CA VAL A 97 3.95 9.09 3.52
C VAL A 97 4.70 9.17 2.20
N GLU A 98 5.58 8.20 1.96
CA GLU A 98 6.36 8.11 0.72
C GLU A 98 5.47 7.88 -0.51
N ALA A 99 4.51 6.96 -0.43
CA ALA A 99 3.56 6.67 -1.51
C ALA A 99 2.72 7.91 -1.89
N ARG A 100 2.22 8.66 -0.89
CA ARG A 100 1.49 9.91 -1.14
C ARG A 100 2.35 10.94 -1.84
N ARG A 101 3.60 11.09 -1.40
CA ARG A 101 4.56 12.02 -2.02
C ARG A 101 4.81 11.66 -3.48
N GLN A 102 5.12 10.40 -3.76
CA GLN A 102 5.36 9.91 -5.12
C GLN A 102 4.12 10.09 -6.01
N TYR A 103 2.92 9.88 -5.47
CA TYR A 103 1.68 10.13 -6.22
C TYR A 103 1.53 11.60 -6.61
N ILE A 104 1.72 12.53 -5.68
CA ILE A 104 1.64 13.98 -5.93
C ILE A 104 2.69 14.43 -6.95
N GLU A 105 3.93 13.96 -6.80
CA GLU A 105 5.03 14.26 -7.73
C GLU A 105 4.74 13.72 -9.15
N SER A 106 4.14 12.54 -9.27
CA SER A 106 3.77 11.94 -10.56
C SER A 106 2.55 12.57 -11.23
N ALA A 107 1.74 13.31 -10.46
CA ALA A 107 0.53 13.98 -10.93
C ALA A 107 0.76 15.47 -11.29
N SER A 108 1.98 15.97 -11.08
CA SER A 108 2.40 17.35 -11.38
C SER A 108 3.08 17.43 -12.75
#